data_AF-A0A9Y3VCZ0-F1
#
_entry.id   AF-A0A9Y3VCZ0-F1
#
_cell.length_a   1.000
_cell.length_b   1.000
_cell.length_c   1.000
_cell.angle_alpha   90.00
_cell.angle_beta   90.00
_cell.angle_gamma   90.00
#
_symmetry.space_group_name_H-M   'P 1'
#
loop_
_entity.id
_entity.type
_entity.pdbx_description
1 polymer ?
#
loop_
_entity_poly.entity_id
_entity_poly.type
_entity_poly.pdbx_seq_one_letter_code
_entity_poly.pdbx_strand_id
1 'polypeptide(L)'
;IGLVFLSSDILGSHISVDVGMCRSHCGAPTTPSYEAGKQQYSKYSSMLDFLKSKKTRTRGPAASQSAGPLNHLPSCGVTQVCEPTGMRVDRLLLFEGPREVAVIEDCHCEIKLAQCIRVPGLRTYFSETPYETVIDVGGCSQSRGSPDGFSCVPTKFESALVETPNEVDLIQTVAACELKESCYRVRYVEYYYETVHHAEGVKEEKLKEIDVGRCLGSCTTGNRCLLRSPSDPEICHLWSERQSSSCVPQGYESHSFVNQYGQIRTILSITSCHCRN
;
A
#
# COMPACT_ATOMS: atom_id res chain seq x y z
N ILE A 1 -11.47 7.70 -7.07
CA ILE A 1 -12.45 7.26 -6.08
C ILE A 1 -12.13 5.83 -5.68
N GLY A 2 -11.15 5.70 -4.79
CA GLY A 2 -10.87 4.48 -4.04
C GLY A 2 -11.38 4.71 -2.63
N LEU A 3 -12.69 4.55 -2.44
CA LEU A 3 -13.28 4.73 -1.11
C LEU A 3 -12.92 3.50 -0.27
N VAL A 4 -12.20 3.74 0.83
CA VAL A 4 -11.98 2.73 1.86
C VAL A 4 -12.93 3.04 3.01
N PHE A 5 -13.81 2.09 3.32
CA PHE A 5 -14.61 2.13 4.53
C PHE A 5 -13.72 1.70 5.69
N LEU A 6 -13.63 2.53 6.73
CA LEU A 6 -12.70 2.30 7.84
C LEU A 6 -13.42 1.78 9.07
N SER A 7 -14.36 2.55 9.63
CA SER A 7 -15.33 2.18 10.68
C SER A 7 -16.20 3.40 11.04
N SER A 8 -16.83 3.40 12.22
CA SER A 8 -17.57 4.56 12.74
C SER A 8 -16.66 5.46 13.60
N ASP A 9 -16.92 6.77 13.55
CA ASP A 9 -16.27 7.75 14.41
C ASP A 9 -16.69 7.62 15.89
N ILE A 10 -16.06 8.41 16.75
CA ILE A 10 -16.40 8.48 18.18
C ILE A 10 -17.83 8.99 18.46
N LEU A 11 -18.54 9.50 17.46
CA LEU A 11 -19.93 9.95 17.50
C LEU A 11 -20.91 8.94 16.86
N GLY A 12 -20.41 7.77 16.39
CA GLY A 12 -21.19 6.72 15.73
C GLY A 12 -21.46 6.94 14.24
N SER A 13 -20.94 8.00 13.62
CA SER A 13 -21.09 8.30 12.20
C SER A 13 -20.10 7.51 11.34
N HIS A 14 -20.52 7.06 10.16
CA HIS A 14 -19.66 6.27 9.27
C HIS A 14 -18.56 7.12 8.63
N ILE A 15 -17.30 6.74 8.81
CA ILE A 15 -16.16 7.38 8.13
C ILE A 15 -15.76 6.55 6.90
N SER A 16 -15.88 7.18 5.73
CA SER A 16 -15.25 6.73 4.49
C SER A 16 -14.23 7.76 4.05
N VAL A 17 -13.01 7.31 3.70
CA VAL A 17 -11.96 8.19 3.16
C VAL A 17 -11.68 7.81 1.71
N ASP A 18 -11.59 8.81 0.83
CA ASP A 18 -11.08 8.60 -0.53
C ASP A 18 -9.57 8.57 -0.47
N VAL A 19 -9.02 7.38 -0.62
CA VAL A 19 -7.57 7.15 -0.59
C VAL A 19 -6.96 7.47 -1.96
N GLY A 20 -7.79 7.79 -2.96
CA GLY A 20 -7.36 7.94 -4.35
C GLY A 20 -7.04 6.57 -4.97
N MET A 21 -6.97 6.54 -6.31
CA MET A 21 -6.44 5.37 -7.03
C MET A 21 -5.77 5.86 -8.30
N CYS A 22 -4.53 5.43 -8.53
CA CYS A 22 -3.90 5.55 -9.83
C CYS A 22 -4.60 4.60 -10.81
N ARG A 23 -5.19 5.16 -11.87
CA ARG A 23 -5.82 4.38 -12.93
C ARG A 23 -4.77 3.99 -13.96
N SER A 24 -5.07 2.99 -14.78
CA SER A 24 -4.27 2.62 -15.98
C SER A 24 -3.99 3.82 -16.90
N HIS A 25 -4.82 4.85 -16.82
CA HIS A 25 -4.56 6.15 -17.40
C HIS A 25 -4.08 7.09 -16.29
N CYS A 26 -2.75 7.23 -16.14
CA CYS A 26 -2.16 8.34 -15.39
C CYS A 26 -2.69 9.62 -16.03
N GLY A 27 -3.50 10.37 -15.28
CA GLY A 27 -4.08 11.61 -15.76
C GLY A 27 -2.95 12.51 -16.20
N ALA A 28 -2.96 12.96 -17.46
CA ALA A 28 -2.13 14.08 -17.83
C ALA A 28 -2.47 15.23 -16.87
N PRO A 29 -1.48 15.99 -16.38
CA PRO A 29 -1.77 17.19 -15.63
C PRO A 29 -2.71 18.01 -16.51
N THR A 30 -3.95 18.21 -16.05
CA THR A 30 -4.79 19.27 -16.58
C THR A 30 -4.19 20.55 -16.02
N THR A 31 -3.02 20.94 -16.55
CA THR A 31 -2.66 22.35 -16.59
C THR A 31 -3.82 23.03 -17.28
N PRO A 32 -4.59 23.91 -16.61
CA PRO A 32 -5.44 24.82 -17.35
C PRO A 32 -4.48 25.56 -18.28
N SER A 33 -4.59 25.30 -19.58
CA SER A 33 -3.96 26.15 -20.59
C SER A 33 -4.54 27.54 -20.38
N TYR A 34 -3.82 28.37 -19.66
CA TYR A 34 -4.09 29.80 -19.51
C TYR A 34 -3.82 30.58 -20.81
N GLU A 35 -3.70 29.89 -21.95
CA GLU A 35 -3.47 30.52 -23.25
C GLU A 35 -4.56 30.22 -24.30
N ALA A 36 -5.56 29.39 -24.01
CA ALA A 36 -6.72 29.22 -24.90
C ALA A 36 -7.95 30.07 -24.49
N GLY A 37 -7.80 30.98 -23.53
CA GLY A 37 -8.92 31.74 -22.93
C GLY A 37 -9.21 33.10 -23.54
N LYS A 38 -8.32 33.72 -24.32
CA LYS A 38 -8.50 35.14 -24.70
C LYS A 38 -9.25 35.39 -26.03
N GLN A 39 -9.52 34.36 -26.83
CA GLN A 39 -10.14 34.56 -28.17
C GLN A 39 -11.63 34.21 -28.26
N GLN A 40 -12.24 33.57 -27.25
CA GLN A 40 -13.67 33.17 -27.34
C GLN A 40 -14.65 34.06 -26.56
N TYR A 41 -14.17 35.00 -25.75
CA TYR A 41 -15.04 35.97 -25.05
C TYR A 41 -15.52 37.12 -25.95
N SER A 42 -14.98 37.30 -27.16
CA SER A 42 -15.36 38.42 -28.03
C SER A 42 -16.64 38.20 -28.85
N LYS A 43 -17.26 37.02 -28.79
CA LYS A 43 -18.44 36.69 -29.59
C LYS A 43 -19.78 36.91 -28.90
N TYR A 44 -19.79 37.24 -27.61
CA TYR A 44 -21.01 37.43 -26.84
C TYR A 44 -21.03 38.82 -26.21
N SER A 45 -22.00 39.65 -26.63
CA SER A 45 -22.15 41.03 -26.15
C SER A 45 -22.63 41.12 -24.68
N SER A 46 -23.05 40.00 -24.07
CA SER A 46 -23.58 39.97 -22.71
C SER A 46 -23.43 38.59 -22.05
N MET A 47 -23.16 38.58 -20.75
CA MET A 47 -23.13 37.37 -19.92
C MET A 47 -24.47 36.62 -19.87
N LEU A 48 -25.59 37.32 -20.10
CA LEU A 48 -26.91 36.68 -20.16
C LEU A 48 -27.08 35.80 -21.40
N ASP A 49 -26.45 36.15 -22.52
CA ASP A 49 -26.51 35.36 -23.76
C ASP A 49 -25.66 34.09 -23.65
N PHE A 50 -24.54 34.17 -22.94
CA PHE A 50 -23.72 33.00 -22.60
C PHE A 50 -24.51 31.98 -21.77
N LEU A 51 -25.19 32.43 -20.70
CA LEU A 51 -25.96 31.54 -19.84
C LEU A 51 -27.18 30.94 -20.54
N LYS A 52 -27.83 31.69 -21.46
CA LYS A 52 -28.92 31.16 -22.30
C LYS A 52 -28.43 30.05 -23.24
N SER A 53 -27.23 30.19 -23.82
CA SER A 53 -26.64 29.16 -24.69
C SER A 53 -26.32 27.85 -23.95
N LYS A 54 -25.98 27.92 -22.66
CA LYS A 54 -25.76 26.74 -21.82
C LYS A 54 -27.06 26.07 -21.35
N LYS A 55 -28.18 26.79 -21.31
CA LYS A 55 -29.46 26.29 -20.76
C LYS A 55 -30.33 25.55 -21.79
N THR A 56 -30.06 25.68 -23.10
CA THR A 56 -30.84 25.00 -24.16
C THR A 56 -30.28 23.63 -24.59
N ARG A 57 -29.18 23.15 -23.99
CA ARG A 57 -28.53 21.87 -24.37
C ARG A 57 -28.98 20.64 -23.57
N THR A 58 -30.16 20.70 -22.93
CA THR A 58 -30.71 19.58 -22.14
C THR A 58 -32.08 19.13 -22.63
N ARG A 59 -32.17 18.62 -23.88
CA ARG A 59 -33.12 17.58 -24.36
C ARG A 59 -33.07 17.48 -25.89
N GLY A 60 -32.69 16.33 -26.42
CA GLY A 60 -32.92 15.95 -27.84
C GLY A 60 -31.70 15.35 -28.55
N PRO A 61 -31.91 14.45 -29.52
CA PRO A 61 -31.22 13.15 -29.60
C PRO A 61 -29.93 13.12 -30.42
N ALA A 62 -29.23 11.99 -30.27
CA ALA A 62 -27.98 11.60 -30.92
C ALA A 62 -27.83 12.11 -32.37
N ALA A 63 -26.84 12.98 -32.58
CA ALA A 63 -26.26 13.24 -33.88
C ALA A 63 -24.87 12.61 -33.91
N SER A 64 -24.80 11.50 -34.65
CA SER A 64 -23.59 10.80 -35.08
C SER A 64 -22.52 11.77 -35.57
N GLN A 65 -21.45 11.90 -34.81
CA GLN A 65 -20.15 12.27 -35.36
C GLN A 65 -19.30 11.01 -35.37
N SER A 66 -19.04 10.55 -36.59
CA SER A 66 -18.04 9.56 -36.93
C SER A 66 -16.67 10.01 -36.43
N ALA A 67 -16.34 9.65 -35.20
CA ALA A 67 -14.97 9.46 -34.78
C ALA A 67 -14.69 7.95 -34.93
N GLY A 68 -13.74 7.60 -35.80
CA GLY A 68 -13.23 6.23 -35.88
C GLY A 68 -12.74 5.75 -34.50
N PRO A 69 -12.47 4.44 -34.34
CA PRO A 69 -12.06 3.91 -33.06
C PRO A 69 -10.74 4.56 -32.68
N LEU A 70 -10.78 5.55 -31.79
CA LEU A 70 -9.63 5.94 -31.01
C LEU A 70 -9.33 4.72 -30.16
N ASN A 71 -8.48 3.84 -30.70
CA ASN A 71 -7.76 2.86 -29.91
C ASN A 71 -7.32 3.56 -28.64
N HIS A 72 -7.90 3.15 -27.51
CA HIS A 72 -7.54 3.65 -26.19
C HIS A 72 -6.05 3.36 -25.98
N LEU A 73 -5.19 4.29 -26.38
CA LEU A 73 -3.77 4.19 -26.11
C LEU A 73 -3.60 4.22 -24.58
N PRO A 74 -2.83 3.30 -23.99
CA PRO A 74 -2.48 3.40 -22.58
C PRO A 74 -1.78 4.75 -22.34
N SER A 75 -2.16 5.44 -21.25
CA SER A 75 -1.62 6.77 -20.93
C SER A 75 -0.13 6.69 -20.55
N CYS A 76 0.34 5.49 -20.19
CA CYS A 76 1.73 5.16 -20.01
C CYS A 76 2.22 4.28 -21.17
N GLY A 77 3.52 4.35 -21.50
CA GLY A 77 4.11 3.50 -22.52
C GLY A 77 4.01 2.00 -22.19
N VAL A 78 4.24 1.12 -23.17
CA VAL A 78 4.11 -0.34 -23.04
C VAL A 78 4.99 -0.92 -21.91
N THR A 79 6.08 -0.24 -21.56
CA THR A 79 7.02 -0.63 -20.50
C THR A 79 6.84 0.15 -19.20
N GLN A 80 5.77 0.93 -19.08
CA GLN A 80 5.50 1.79 -17.94
C GLN A 80 4.20 1.42 -17.24
N VAL A 81 4.15 1.65 -15.93
CA VAL A 81 2.99 1.42 -15.07
C VAL A 81 2.66 2.73 -14.35
N CYS A 82 1.38 3.05 -14.24
CA CYS A 82 0.94 4.22 -13.48
C CYS A 82 1.00 3.90 -11.98
N GLU A 83 1.93 4.52 -11.25
CA GLU A 83 2.14 4.30 -9.82
C GLU A 83 2.00 5.60 -9.01
N PRO A 84 1.56 5.52 -7.73
CA PRO A 84 1.55 6.65 -6.82
C PRO A 84 2.97 7.19 -6.61
N THR A 85 3.17 8.50 -6.74
CA THR A 85 4.48 9.16 -6.61
C THR A 85 4.57 10.01 -5.35
N GLY A 86 3.42 10.52 -4.88
CA GLY A 86 3.28 11.25 -3.64
C GLY A 86 2.08 10.71 -2.85
N MET A 87 2.30 10.40 -1.58
CA MET A 87 1.25 9.98 -0.67
C MET A 87 1.30 10.81 0.62
N ARG A 88 0.14 11.22 1.10
CA ARG A 88 -0.01 11.88 2.40
C ARG A 88 -0.62 10.93 3.41
N VAL A 89 -0.10 10.93 4.63
CA VAL A 89 -0.64 10.11 5.72
C VAL A 89 -1.61 10.94 6.54
N ASP A 90 -2.88 10.58 6.45
CA ASP A 90 -3.97 11.18 7.24
C ASP A 90 -4.24 10.28 8.46
N ARG A 91 -4.26 10.89 9.65
CA ARG A 91 -4.55 10.19 10.92
C ARG A 91 -5.99 10.48 11.34
N LEU A 92 -6.81 9.44 11.35
CA LEU A 92 -8.23 9.50 11.63
C LEU A 92 -8.52 8.98 13.03
N LEU A 93 -9.29 9.72 13.81
CA LEU A 93 -9.73 9.28 15.14
C LEU A 93 -11.03 8.49 15.00
N LEU A 94 -10.94 7.16 15.04
CA LEU A 94 -12.07 6.25 14.99
C LEU A 94 -12.48 5.82 16.41
N PHE A 95 -13.68 5.25 16.56
CA PHE A 95 -14.13 4.71 17.85
C PHE A 95 -13.18 3.63 18.40
N GLU A 96 -12.59 2.83 17.50
CA GLU A 96 -11.64 1.75 17.82
C GLU A 96 -10.22 2.28 18.11
N GLY A 97 -9.98 3.58 17.91
CA GLY A 97 -8.68 4.22 18.09
C GLY A 97 -8.23 5.01 16.85
N PRO A 98 -7.07 5.68 16.95
CA PRO A 98 -6.46 6.37 15.81
C PRO A 98 -6.07 5.36 14.72
N ARG A 99 -6.38 5.67 13.46
CA ARG A 99 -6.00 4.89 12.29
C ARG A 99 -5.37 5.78 11.23
N GLU A 100 -4.23 5.36 10.72
CA GLU A 100 -3.53 6.07 9.64
C GLU A 100 -3.93 5.51 8.28
N VAL A 101 -4.12 6.40 7.31
CA VAL A 101 -4.38 6.06 5.91
C VAL A 101 -3.48 6.88 4.99
N ALA A 102 -2.91 6.23 3.98
CA ALA A 102 -2.06 6.89 2.99
C ALA A 102 -2.88 7.32 1.78
N VAL A 103 -3.23 8.59 1.69
CA VAL A 103 -3.97 9.22 0.60
C VAL A 103 -3.02 9.49 -0.57
N ILE A 104 -3.38 9.05 -1.77
CA ILE A 104 -2.62 9.30 -2.99
C ILE A 104 -2.86 10.75 -3.45
N GLU A 105 -1.80 11.55 -3.51
CA GLU A 105 -1.86 12.92 -4.01
C GLU A 105 -1.56 12.97 -5.51
N ASP A 106 -0.55 12.22 -5.95
CA ASP A 106 -0.06 12.23 -7.34
C ASP A 106 0.24 10.84 -7.88
N CYS A 107 0.05 10.68 -9.20
CA CYS A 107 0.36 9.46 -9.95
C CYS A 107 1.22 9.77 -11.17
N HIS A 108 2.27 8.99 -11.41
CA HIS A 108 3.13 9.12 -12.58
C HIS A 108 3.39 7.77 -13.26
N CYS A 109 3.71 7.82 -14.55
CA CYS A 109 4.09 6.65 -15.31
C CYS A 109 5.54 6.28 -14.96
N GLU A 110 5.71 5.21 -14.19
CA GLU A 110 7.02 4.69 -13.83
C GLU A 110 7.45 3.51 -14.68
N ILE A 111 8.76 3.37 -14.85
CA ILE A 111 9.33 2.30 -15.66
C ILE A 111 9.18 0.97 -14.93
N LYS A 112 8.66 -0.05 -15.63
CA LYS A 112 8.58 -1.40 -15.09
C LYS A 112 9.99 -2.00 -14.97
N LEU A 113 10.45 -2.13 -13.73
CA LEU A 113 11.72 -2.75 -13.42
C LEU A 113 11.61 -4.28 -13.49
N ALA A 114 12.55 -4.89 -14.22
CA ALA A 114 12.64 -6.35 -14.32
C ALA A 114 13.36 -6.98 -13.11
N GLN A 115 14.26 -6.22 -12.48
CA GLN A 115 15.02 -6.65 -11.31
C GLN A 115 14.27 -6.30 -10.04
N CYS A 116 14.35 -7.18 -9.04
CA CYS A 116 13.79 -6.90 -7.72
C CYS A 116 14.71 -5.97 -6.94
N ILE A 117 14.30 -4.70 -6.82
CA ILE A 117 15.04 -3.67 -6.09
C ILE A 117 14.10 -2.85 -5.20
N ARG A 118 14.68 -2.24 -4.16
CA ARG A 118 14.00 -1.21 -3.38
C ARG A 118 13.76 0.01 -4.28
N VAL A 119 12.53 0.51 -4.27
CA VAL A 119 12.15 1.77 -4.93
C VAL A 119 11.75 2.79 -3.86
N PRO A 120 11.95 4.10 -4.10
CA PRO A 120 11.47 5.13 -3.20
C PRO A 120 9.94 5.11 -3.08
N GLY A 121 9.43 5.35 -1.88
CA GLY A 121 8.01 5.45 -1.57
C GLY A 121 7.80 6.60 -0.60
N LEU A 122 7.79 7.83 -1.12
CA LEU A 122 7.69 9.04 -0.32
C LEU A 122 6.31 9.15 0.32
N ARG A 123 6.30 9.44 1.62
CA ARG A 123 5.10 9.72 2.40
C ARG A 123 5.25 10.99 3.19
N THR A 124 4.25 11.86 3.10
CA THR A 124 4.14 13.10 3.87
C THR A 124 3.32 12.85 5.13
N TYR A 125 3.94 12.99 6.30
CA TYR A 125 3.29 12.87 7.61
C TYR A 125 2.98 14.27 8.16
N PHE A 126 1.92 14.37 8.96
CA PHE A 126 1.51 15.61 9.67
C PHE A 126 1.40 16.85 8.75
N SER A 127 0.88 16.63 7.54
CA SER A 127 0.69 17.68 6.53
C SER A 127 -0.06 18.89 7.07
N GLU A 128 0.34 20.08 6.59
CA GLU A 128 -0.24 21.37 7.00
C GLU A 128 -0.03 21.70 8.49
N THR A 129 0.96 21.09 9.14
CA THR A 129 1.36 21.40 10.51
C THR A 129 2.86 21.74 10.59
N PRO A 130 3.33 22.36 11.69
CA PRO A 130 4.77 22.59 11.90
C PRO A 130 5.62 21.31 11.97
N TYR A 131 4.99 20.14 12.12
CA TYR A 131 5.64 18.83 12.20
C TYR A 131 5.61 18.08 10.86
N GLU A 132 5.24 18.75 9.77
CA GLU A 132 5.21 18.14 8.44
C GLU A 132 6.58 17.57 8.07
N THR A 133 6.61 16.28 7.76
CA THR A 133 7.85 15.60 7.36
C THR A 133 7.59 14.65 6.20
N VAL A 134 8.56 14.56 5.30
CA VAL A 134 8.52 13.65 4.15
C VAL A 134 9.54 12.54 4.36
N ILE A 135 9.06 11.30 4.33
CA ILE A 135 9.86 10.12 4.62
C ILE A 135 9.80 9.18 3.44
N ASP A 136 10.97 8.71 3.00
CA ASP A 136 11.03 7.55 2.12
C ASP A 136 10.76 6.27 2.93
N VAL A 137 9.51 5.83 2.93
CA VAL A 137 9.12 4.54 3.51
C VAL A 137 9.64 3.39 2.67
N GLY A 138 9.91 3.64 1.39
CA GLY A 138 10.36 2.64 0.44
C GLY A 138 9.27 1.65 0.05
N GLY A 139 9.48 1.04 -1.11
CA GLY A 139 8.69 -0.06 -1.64
C GLY A 139 9.57 -1.04 -2.38
N CYS A 140 8.96 -2.09 -2.91
CA CYS A 140 9.64 -3.05 -3.76
C CYS A 140 9.08 -2.95 -5.18
N SER A 141 9.98 -2.97 -6.16
CA SER A 141 9.60 -2.98 -7.58
C SER A 141 8.64 -4.15 -7.88
N GLN A 142 7.68 -3.96 -8.77
CA GLN A 142 6.72 -5.01 -9.16
C GLN A 142 7.32 -6.10 -10.09
N SER A 143 8.57 -6.51 -9.86
CA SER A 143 9.19 -7.60 -10.60
C SER A 143 8.63 -8.94 -10.14
N ARG A 144 8.22 -9.79 -11.09
CA ARG A 144 7.87 -11.19 -10.84
C ARG A 144 9.10 -12.05 -11.10
N GLY A 145 9.43 -12.92 -10.14
CA GLY A 145 10.52 -13.86 -10.31
C GLY A 145 10.11 -15.03 -11.21
N SER A 146 11.09 -15.66 -11.84
CA SER A 146 10.97 -17.03 -12.37
C SER A 146 11.61 -17.96 -11.34
N PRO A 147 10.98 -19.08 -10.91
CA PRO A 147 9.73 -19.67 -11.38
C PRO A 147 8.44 -18.97 -10.88
N ASP A 148 7.30 -19.34 -11.46
CA ASP A 148 5.98 -18.84 -11.07
C ASP A 148 5.74 -19.01 -9.55
N GLY A 149 5.33 -17.93 -8.89
CA GLY A 149 5.06 -17.90 -7.44
C GLY A 149 6.00 -17.01 -6.61
N PHE A 150 7.06 -16.47 -7.22
CA PHE A 150 7.94 -15.49 -6.58
C PHE A 150 7.54 -14.06 -6.89
N SER A 151 7.48 -13.23 -5.85
CA SER A 151 7.24 -11.79 -5.93
C SER A 151 8.36 -11.02 -5.25
N CYS A 152 8.67 -9.84 -5.77
CA CYS A 152 9.59 -8.93 -5.11
C CYS A 152 8.93 -8.32 -3.88
N VAL A 153 9.48 -8.62 -2.71
CA VAL A 153 8.89 -8.28 -1.41
C VAL A 153 9.95 -7.77 -0.45
N PRO A 154 9.56 -6.98 0.56
CA PRO A 154 10.51 -6.43 1.53
C PRO A 154 11.02 -7.54 2.46
N THR A 155 12.34 -7.67 2.58
CA THR A 155 12.99 -8.67 3.44
C THR A 155 13.73 -8.06 4.61
N LYS A 156 14.17 -6.81 4.48
CA LYS A 156 14.83 -6.04 5.52
C LYS A 156 14.09 -4.73 5.76
N PHE A 157 13.91 -4.41 7.03
CA PHE A 157 13.28 -3.17 7.46
C PHE A 157 14.23 -2.38 8.34
N GLU A 158 14.12 -1.06 8.25
CA GLU A 158 14.75 -0.08 9.12
C GLU A 158 13.67 0.80 9.73
N SER A 159 14.07 1.78 10.53
CA SER A 159 13.14 2.69 11.19
C SER A 159 13.60 4.13 11.04
N ALA A 160 12.67 5.01 10.70
CA ALA A 160 12.85 6.45 10.69
C ALA A 160 12.12 7.05 11.89
N LEU A 161 12.74 8.04 12.54
CA LEU A 161 12.13 8.80 13.64
C LEU A 161 11.41 10.01 13.06
N VAL A 162 10.21 10.27 13.56
CA VAL A 162 9.35 11.38 13.14
C VAL A 162 9.01 12.21 14.33
N GLU A 163 9.39 13.48 14.31
CA GLU A 163 8.95 14.43 15.31
C GLU A 163 7.43 14.61 15.22
N THR A 164 6.76 14.50 16.35
CA THR A 164 5.31 14.66 16.45
C THR A 164 4.98 15.65 17.57
N PRO A 165 3.75 16.16 17.61
CA PRO A 165 3.30 16.93 18.78
C PRO A 165 3.42 16.17 20.11
N ASN A 166 3.49 14.83 20.07
CA ASN A 166 3.57 13.95 21.23
C ASN A 166 4.94 13.27 21.35
N GLU A 167 6.03 13.99 21.02
CA GLU A 167 7.43 13.54 21.00
C GLU A 167 7.88 12.96 19.65
N VAL A 168 8.08 11.65 19.55
CA VAL A 168 8.71 11.00 18.40
C VAL A 168 8.02 9.68 18.09
N ASP A 169 7.54 9.54 16.85
CA ASP A 169 6.98 8.30 16.32
C ASP A 169 8.05 7.52 15.53
N LEU A 170 8.02 6.20 15.63
CA LEU A 170 8.92 5.30 14.91
C LEU A 170 8.21 4.73 13.66
N ILE A 171 8.63 5.16 12.48
CA ILE A 171 8.08 4.69 11.21
C ILE A 171 8.97 3.59 10.63
N GLN A 172 8.38 2.43 10.37
CA GLN A 172 9.09 1.33 9.72
C GLN A 172 9.29 1.62 8.22
N THR A 173 10.53 1.50 7.73
CA THR A 173 10.92 1.71 6.33
C THR A 173 11.48 0.43 5.71
N VAL A 174 11.36 0.27 4.41
CA VAL A 174 11.89 -0.86 3.66
C VAL A 174 13.36 -0.60 3.34
N ALA A 175 14.25 -1.45 3.86
CA ALA A 175 15.69 -1.32 3.61
C ALA A 175 16.15 -2.14 2.41
N ALA A 176 15.59 -3.34 2.22
CA ALA A 176 15.94 -4.22 1.11
C ALA A 176 14.74 -5.05 0.64
N CYS A 177 14.76 -5.38 -0.65
CA CYS A 177 13.77 -6.22 -1.33
C CYS A 177 14.45 -7.41 -1.97
N GLU A 178 13.81 -8.57 -1.92
CA GLU A 178 14.26 -9.79 -2.60
C GLU A 178 13.07 -10.52 -3.22
N LEU A 179 13.37 -11.40 -4.18
CA LEU A 179 12.39 -12.35 -4.68
C LEU A 179 12.17 -13.44 -3.62
N LYS A 180 10.96 -13.50 -3.07
CA LYS A 180 10.52 -14.58 -2.18
C LYS A 180 9.19 -15.14 -2.65
N GLU A 181 8.86 -16.31 -2.12
CA GLU A 181 7.55 -16.92 -2.26
C GLU A 181 6.45 -16.03 -1.66
N SER A 182 5.20 -16.33 -2.03
CA SER A 182 4.02 -15.57 -1.63
C SER A 182 3.80 -15.49 -0.12
N CYS A 183 4.28 -16.47 0.65
CA CYS A 183 4.28 -16.49 2.11
C CYS A 183 5.69 -16.81 2.62
N TYR A 184 6.29 -15.89 3.38
CA TYR A 184 7.69 -15.97 3.77
C TYR A 184 7.92 -15.48 5.20
N ARG A 185 9.05 -15.90 5.77
CA ARG A 185 9.52 -15.47 7.08
C ARG A 185 10.38 -14.21 6.93
N VAL A 186 10.13 -13.21 7.76
CA VAL A 186 11.02 -12.06 7.97
C VAL A 186 11.65 -12.09 9.35
N ARG A 187 12.85 -11.50 9.47
CA ARG A 187 13.53 -11.31 10.75
C ARG A 187 12.77 -10.30 11.60
N TYR A 188 12.49 -10.67 12.84
CA TYR A 188 11.87 -9.81 13.84
C TYR A 188 12.51 -10.11 15.19
N VAL A 189 13.28 -9.15 15.70
CA VAL A 189 14.09 -9.33 16.90
C VAL A 189 13.35 -8.80 18.12
N GLU A 190 13.30 -9.62 19.16
CA GLU A 190 12.83 -9.25 20.49
C GLU A 190 13.98 -9.33 21.49
N TYR A 191 13.91 -8.50 22.53
CA TYR A 191 14.95 -8.34 23.52
C TYR A 191 14.45 -8.84 24.88
N TYR A 192 15.25 -9.68 25.52
CA TYR A 192 14.91 -10.31 26.80
C TYR A 192 16.07 -10.19 27.77
N TYR A 193 15.80 -10.04 29.06
CA TYR A 193 16.83 -10.14 30.09
C TYR A 193 17.07 -11.60 30.47
N GLU A 194 18.32 -12.05 30.35
CA GLU A 194 18.81 -13.35 30.75
C GLU A 194 19.77 -13.21 31.94
N THR A 195 19.67 -14.13 32.89
CA THR A 195 20.65 -14.28 33.97
C THR A 195 21.64 -15.39 33.59
N VAL A 196 22.92 -15.03 33.56
CA VAL A 196 24.04 -15.96 33.36
C VAL A 196 24.79 -16.13 34.68
N HIS A 197 25.12 -17.38 35.03
CA HIS A 197 25.92 -17.70 36.21
C HIS A 197 27.32 -18.10 35.74
N HIS A 198 28.32 -17.33 36.15
CA HIS A 198 29.73 -17.61 35.84
C HIS A 198 30.31 -18.65 36.79
N ALA A 199 31.44 -19.25 36.41
CA ALA A 199 32.11 -20.29 37.20
C ALA A 199 32.54 -19.78 38.59
N GLU A 200 32.78 -18.48 38.76
CA GLU A 200 33.09 -17.87 40.06
C GLU A 200 31.86 -17.63 40.95
N GLY A 201 30.66 -18.05 40.52
CA GLY A 201 29.40 -17.82 41.24
C GLY A 201 28.83 -16.41 41.09
N VAL A 202 29.40 -15.61 40.18
CA VAL A 202 28.93 -14.26 39.86
C VAL A 202 27.68 -14.36 38.98
N LYS A 203 26.59 -13.70 39.42
CA LYS A 203 25.34 -13.53 38.65
C LYS A 203 25.48 -12.29 37.77
N GLU A 204 25.34 -12.45 36.45
CA GLU A 204 25.31 -11.35 35.49
C GLU A 204 23.95 -11.32 34.77
N GLU A 205 23.36 -10.13 34.66
CA GLU A 205 22.17 -9.89 33.85
C GLU A 205 22.58 -9.34 32.48
N LYS A 206 22.21 -10.07 31.43
CA LYS A 206 22.57 -9.75 30.05
C LYS A 206 21.32 -9.59 29.20
N LEU A 207 21.36 -8.62 28.28
CA LEU A 207 20.33 -8.49 27.25
C LEU A 207 20.56 -9.56 26.17
N LYS A 208 19.55 -10.42 25.97
CA LYS A 208 19.50 -11.49 24.99
C LYS A 208 18.61 -11.05 23.83
N GLU A 209 19.19 -10.97 22.64
CA GLU A 209 18.47 -10.70 21.40
C GLU A 209 18.03 -12.02 20.78
N ILE A 210 16.74 -12.15 20.47
CA ILE A 210 16.17 -13.36 19.86
C ILE A 210 15.41 -12.96 18.60
N ASP A 211 15.80 -13.49 17.45
CA ASP A 211 15.01 -13.39 16.21
C ASP A 211 13.83 -14.35 16.28
N VAL A 212 12.71 -13.88 16.83
CA VAL A 212 11.46 -14.65 16.89
C VAL A 212 10.81 -14.80 15.51
N GLY A 213 11.10 -13.87 14.59
CA GLY A 213 10.58 -13.88 13.22
C GLY A 213 9.09 -13.53 13.12
N ARG A 214 8.65 -13.21 11.90
CA ARG A 214 7.23 -13.02 11.55
C ARG A 214 6.94 -13.62 10.18
N CYS A 215 5.71 -14.10 9.98
CA CYS A 215 5.24 -14.52 8.67
C CYS A 215 4.56 -13.34 7.97
N LEU A 216 5.03 -13.01 6.78
CA LEU A 216 4.46 -11.99 5.91
C LEU A 216 4.19 -12.58 4.53
N GLY A 217 3.20 -12.01 3.85
CA GLY A 217 2.85 -12.46 2.51
C GLY A 217 1.35 -12.51 2.28
N SER A 218 0.99 -12.94 1.09
CA SER A 218 -0.39 -13.09 0.65
C SER A 218 -0.57 -14.49 0.07
N CYS A 219 -1.50 -15.25 0.63
CA CYS A 219 -1.84 -16.55 0.11
C CYS A 219 -2.91 -16.38 -0.96
N THR A 220 -2.61 -16.81 -2.18
CA THR A 220 -3.59 -16.86 -3.26
C THR A 220 -4.21 -18.24 -3.28
N THR A 221 -5.37 -18.38 -2.65
CA THR A 221 -6.35 -19.40 -3.06
C THR A 221 -6.88 -18.93 -4.42
N GLY A 222 -6.36 -19.51 -5.50
CA GLY A 222 -6.73 -19.10 -6.85
C GLY A 222 -8.25 -19.01 -6.98
N ASN A 223 -8.75 -17.86 -7.46
CA ASN A 223 -10.17 -17.75 -7.75
C ASN A 223 -10.48 -18.77 -8.85
N ARG A 224 -11.25 -19.81 -8.53
CA ARG A 224 -11.70 -20.73 -9.56
C ARG A 224 -12.88 -20.08 -10.25
N CYS A 225 -12.74 -19.78 -11.54
CA CYS A 225 -13.91 -19.39 -12.32
C CYS A 225 -14.84 -20.61 -12.43
N LEU A 226 -16.01 -20.51 -11.83
CA LEU A 226 -17.05 -21.54 -11.89
C LEU A 226 -17.85 -21.43 -13.19
N LEU A 227 -17.99 -20.22 -13.74
CA LEU A 227 -18.70 -19.99 -14.99
C LEU A 227 -17.99 -18.93 -15.85
N ARG A 228 -17.37 -19.34 -16.96
CA ARG A 228 -16.78 -18.44 -17.96
C ARG A 228 -17.81 -18.01 -19.00
N SER A 229 -17.61 -16.84 -19.60
CA SER A 229 -18.43 -16.39 -20.70
C SER A 229 -18.23 -17.29 -21.92
N PRO A 230 -19.31 -17.68 -22.64
CA PRO A 230 -19.19 -18.43 -23.89
C PRO A 230 -18.52 -17.63 -25.01
N SER A 231 -18.62 -16.30 -24.96
CA SER A 231 -18.08 -15.39 -25.98
C SER A 231 -16.66 -14.93 -25.71
N ASP A 232 -16.22 -14.94 -24.45
CA ASP A 232 -14.87 -14.50 -24.05
C ASP A 232 -14.37 -15.32 -22.85
N PRO A 233 -13.35 -16.19 -23.02
CA PRO A 233 -12.83 -17.04 -21.96
C PRO A 233 -12.13 -16.27 -20.82
N GLU A 234 -11.77 -15.00 -21.03
CA GLU A 234 -11.17 -14.13 -20.01
C GLU A 234 -12.23 -13.54 -19.06
N ILE A 235 -13.51 -13.52 -19.46
CA ILE A 235 -14.62 -13.00 -18.65
C ILE A 235 -15.21 -14.13 -17.80
N CYS A 236 -15.06 -14.00 -16.48
CA CYS A 236 -15.70 -14.90 -15.53
C CYS A 236 -17.01 -14.29 -14.99
N HIS A 237 -18.13 -14.97 -15.20
CA HIS A 237 -19.45 -14.57 -14.68
C HIS A 237 -19.66 -15.00 -13.23
N LEU A 238 -19.03 -16.08 -12.79
CA LEU A 238 -19.15 -16.58 -11.41
C LEU A 238 -17.81 -17.05 -10.88
N TRP A 239 -17.30 -16.36 -9.88
CA TRP A 239 -16.10 -16.76 -9.14
C TRP A 239 -16.47 -17.64 -7.96
N SER A 240 -15.66 -18.65 -7.67
CA SER A 240 -15.76 -19.38 -6.41
C SER A 240 -15.54 -18.43 -5.24
N GLU A 241 -16.29 -18.64 -4.17
CA GLU A 241 -16.08 -17.93 -2.91
C GLU A 241 -14.63 -18.11 -2.44
N ARG A 242 -13.98 -17.02 -2.03
CA ARG A 242 -12.58 -17.07 -1.61
C ARG A 242 -12.49 -17.88 -0.32
N GLN A 243 -11.87 -19.05 -0.37
CA GLN A 243 -11.36 -19.66 0.86
C GLN A 243 -10.30 -18.72 1.42
N SER A 244 -10.49 -18.24 2.65
CA SER A 244 -9.55 -17.33 3.30
C SER A 244 -8.26 -18.08 3.62
N SER A 245 -7.28 -18.03 2.73
CA SER A 245 -5.94 -18.54 3.02
C SER A 245 -5.11 -17.46 3.70
N SER A 246 -4.40 -17.83 4.76
CA SER A 246 -3.55 -16.92 5.53
C SER A 246 -2.13 -17.45 5.61
N CYS A 247 -1.17 -16.54 5.58
CA CYS A 247 0.24 -16.88 5.76
C CYS A 247 0.50 -17.07 7.26
N VAL A 248 0.79 -18.30 7.67
CA VAL A 248 0.94 -18.68 9.08
C VAL A 248 2.25 -19.40 9.34
N PRO A 249 2.79 -19.34 10.56
CA PRO A 249 3.99 -20.07 10.89
C PRO A 249 3.72 -21.58 10.94
N GLN A 250 4.68 -22.35 10.41
CA GLN A 250 4.63 -23.81 10.32
C GLN A 250 5.67 -24.45 11.26
N GLY A 251 6.90 -23.99 11.17
CA GLY A 251 8.03 -24.48 11.96
C GLY A 251 8.37 -23.53 13.10
N TYR A 252 8.81 -24.10 14.22
CA TYR A 252 9.25 -23.38 15.40
C TYR A 252 10.52 -23.99 15.98
N GLU A 253 11.34 -23.16 16.60
CA GLU A 253 12.51 -23.52 17.38
C GLU A 253 12.40 -22.87 18.76
N SER A 254 12.76 -23.59 19.83
CA SER A 254 12.59 -23.11 21.21
C SER A 254 13.89 -22.59 21.80
N HIS A 255 13.84 -21.36 22.32
CA HIS A 255 14.91 -20.72 23.08
C HIS A 255 14.54 -20.73 24.56
N SER A 256 15.32 -21.43 25.38
CA SER A 256 15.12 -21.47 26.83
C SER A 256 16.25 -20.77 27.57
N PHE A 257 15.91 -19.87 28.48
CA PHE A 257 16.86 -19.14 29.31
C PHE A 257 16.27 -18.79 30.66
N VAL A 258 17.14 -18.49 31.63
CA VAL A 258 16.71 -18.05 32.97
C VAL A 258 16.55 -16.55 32.96
N ASN A 259 15.40 -16.03 33.36
CA ASN A 259 15.17 -14.58 33.44
C ASN A 259 15.75 -13.99 34.74
N GLN A 260 15.68 -12.66 34.87
CA GLN A 260 16.12 -11.91 36.07
C GLN A 260 15.48 -12.40 37.39
N TYR A 261 14.31 -13.05 37.33
CA TYR A 261 13.56 -13.59 38.46
C TYR A 261 13.89 -15.06 38.79
N GLY A 262 14.88 -15.65 38.11
CA GLY A 262 15.26 -17.05 38.31
C GLY A 262 14.30 -18.07 37.68
N GLN A 263 13.33 -17.62 36.87
CA GLN A 263 12.40 -18.50 36.18
C GLN A 263 12.94 -18.88 34.81
N ILE A 264 12.78 -20.14 34.42
CA ILE A 264 13.04 -20.58 33.05
C ILE A 264 11.93 -20.01 32.16
N ARG A 265 12.31 -19.16 31.21
CA ARG A 265 11.45 -18.72 30.12
C ARG A 265 11.80 -19.46 28.85
N THR A 266 10.76 -19.84 28.11
CA THR A 266 10.87 -20.46 26.80
C THR A 266 10.14 -19.60 25.79
N ILE A 267 10.86 -19.18 24.75
CA ILE A 267 10.35 -18.39 23.64
C ILE A 267 10.43 -19.25 22.37
N LEU A 268 9.46 -19.12 21.48
CA LEU A 268 9.44 -19.82 20.20
C LEU A 268 9.83 -18.86 19.08
N SER A 269 10.86 -19.20 18.32
CA SER A 269 11.20 -18.53 17.07
C SER A 269 10.61 -19.30 15.89
N ILE A 270 9.92 -18.59 15.01
CA ILE A 270 9.41 -19.13 13.75
C ILE A 270 10.60 -19.54 12.89
N THR A 271 10.56 -20.72 12.28
CA THR A 271 11.60 -21.18 11.34
C THR A 271 11.09 -21.24 9.89
N SER A 272 9.80 -21.50 9.70
CA SER A 272 9.17 -21.52 8.37
C SER A 272 7.72 -21.03 8.41
N CYS A 273 7.26 -20.50 7.27
CA CYS A 273 5.90 -20.02 7.05
C CYS A 273 5.28 -20.76 5.88
N HIS A 274 3.96 -20.94 5.90
CA HIS A 274 3.23 -21.53 4.79
C HIS A 274 1.82 -20.95 4.69
N CYS A 275 1.20 -21.15 3.53
CA CYS A 275 -0.20 -20.85 3.33
C CYS A 275 -1.07 -21.95 3.91
N ARG A 276 -1.91 -21.59 4.89
CA ARG A 276 -2.93 -22.46 5.45
C ARG A 276 -4.31 -22.05 4.92
N ASN A 277 -5.04 -23.04 4.41
CA ASN A 277 -6.44 -22.92 3.98
C ASN A 277 -7.40 -23.21 5.12
#